data_AF-A0A0G0ACK9-F1
#
_entry.id   AF-A0A0G0ACK9-F1
#
_cell.length_a   1.000
_cell.length_b   1.000
_cell.length_c   1.000
_cell.angle_alpha   90.00
_cell.angle_beta   90.00
_cell.angle_gamma   90.00
#
_symmetry.space_group_name_H-M   'P 1'
#
loop_
_entity.id
_entity.type
_entity.pdbx_description
1 polymer ?
#
loop_
_entity_poly.entity_id
_entity_poly.type
_entity_poly.pdbx_seq_one_letter_code
_entity_poly.pdbx_strand_id
1 'polypeptide(L)' 'MSTKIISIIILVVFIIAILIGVIFVFQNNKIAVINSFEECALAGYPIMESYPEQCKTPEGRNFIRTI' A
#
# COMPACT_ATOMS: atom_id res chain seq x y z
N MET A 1 -18.64 13.17 38.29
CA MET A 1 -18.26 13.20 36.87
C MET A 1 -19.55 13.35 36.05
N SER A 2 -19.72 14.46 35.33
CA SER A 2 -21.01 14.78 34.69
C SER A 2 -21.30 13.77 33.58
N THR A 3 -22.48 13.16 33.54
CA THR A 3 -22.86 12.12 32.56
C THR A 3 -22.66 12.57 31.11
N LYS A 4 -22.78 13.88 30.85
CA LYS A 4 -22.46 14.55 29.59
C LYS A 4 -20.98 14.35 29.18
N ILE A 5 -20.05 14.44 30.14
CA ILE A 5 -18.60 14.29 29.90
C ILE A 5 -18.26 12.85 29.53
N ILE A 6 -18.89 11.88 30.21
CA ILE A 6 -18.69 10.45 29.91
C ILE A 6 -19.17 10.12 28.48
N SER A 7 -20.32 10.68 28.09
CA SER A 7 -20.87 10.49 26.74
C SER A 7 -19.97 11.10 25.65
N ILE A 8 -19.37 12.27 25.91
CA ILE A 8 -18.40 12.90 25.01
C ILE A 8 -17.13 12.03 24.87
N ILE A 9 -16.60 11.49 25.97
CA ILE A 9 -15.41 10.63 25.95
C ILE A 9 -15.67 9.37 25.10
N ILE A 10 -16.82 8.72 25.29
CA ILE A 10 -17.18 7.53 24.50
C ILE A 10 -17.25 7.85 23.01
N LEU A 11 -17.86 8.97 22.64
CA LEU A 11 -17.99 9.40 21.25
C LEU A 11 -16.62 9.71 20.62
N VAL A 12 -15.73 10.36 21.36
CA VAL A 12 -14.35 10.64 20.91
C VAL A 12 -13.56 9.34 20.70
N VAL A 13 -13.63 8.40 21.65
CA VAL A 13 -12.97 7.10 21.53
C VAL A 13 -13.48 6.31 20.32
N PHE A 14 -14.79 6.36 20.08
CA PHE A 14 -15.40 5.71 18.92
C PHE A 14 -14.91 6.31 17.59
N ILE A 15 -14.82 7.64 17.48
CA ILE A 15 -14.29 8.32 16.30
C ILE A 15 -12.81 7.97 16.07
N ILE A 16 -12.01 7.91 17.13
CA ILE A 16 -10.59 7.53 17.05
C ILE A 16 -10.44 6.09 16.54
N ALA A 17 -11.25 5.15 17.05
CA ALA A 17 -11.24 3.77 16.61
C ALA A 17 -11.58 3.63 15.11
N ILE A 18 -12.57 4.40 14.62
CA ILE A 18 -12.94 4.45 13.21
C ILE A 18 -11.76 4.99 12.38
N LEU A 19 -11.14 6.10 12.79
CA LEU A 19 -10.00 6.69 12.08
C LEU A 19 -8.84 5.70 11.96
N ILE A 20 -8.50 4.98 13.03
CA ILE A 20 -7.46 3.95 13.02
C ILE A 20 -7.82 2.83 12.05
N GLY A 21 -9.06 2.34 12.10
CA GLY A 21 -9.54 1.29 11.19
C GLY A 21 -9.44 1.71 9.72
N VAL A 22 -9.83 2.94 9.39
CA VAL A 22 -9.71 3.50 8.03
C VAL A 22 -8.25 3.55 7.60
N ILE A 23 -7.35 4.10 8.42
CA ILE A 23 -5.91 4.16 8.09
C ILE A 23 -5.34 2.76 7.80
N PHE A 24 -5.73 1.76 8.57
CA PHE A 24 -5.25 0.38 8.40
C PHE A 24 -5.73 -0.25 7.08
N VAL A 25 -6.98 0.01 6.68
CA VAL A 25 -7.51 -0.44 5.38
C VAL A 25 -6.80 0.25 4.21
N PHE A 26 -6.51 1.55 4.32
CA PHE A 26 -5.83 2.29 3.27
C PHE A 26 -4.35 1.89 3.09
N GLN A 27 -3.67 1.38 4.13
CA GLN A 27 -2.28 0.92 3.99
C GLN A 27 -2.11 -0.31 3.08
N ASN A 28 -3.14 -1.13 2.92
CA ASN A 28 -3.09 -2.30 2.02
C ASN A 28 -3.17 -1.93 0.53
N ASN A 29 -3.46 -0.66 0.21
CA ASN A 29 -3.44 -0.12 -1.15
C ASN A 29 -2.13 0.60 -1.49
N LYS A 30 -1.02 0.26 -0.83
CA LYS A 30 0.30 0.54 -1.39
C LYS A 30 0.54 -0.46 -2.52
N ILE A 31 -0.14 -0.26 -3.64
CA ILE A 31 0.41 -0.67 -4.93
C ILE A 31 1.78 0.00 -4.95
N ALA A 32 2.85 -0.79 -4.79
CA ALA A 32 4.19 -0.27 -4.91
C ALA A 32 4.24 0.41 -6.28
N VAL A 33 4.36 1.73 -6.29
CA VAL A 33 4.44 2.51 -7.53
C VAL A 33 5.81 2.21 -8.10
N ILE A 34 5.90 1.11 -8.83
CA ILE A 34 7.10 0.66 -9.51
C ILE A 34 7.21 1.49 -10.78
N ASN A 35 8.35 2.13 -10.95
CA ASN A 35 8.68 3.00 -12.07
C ASN A 35 9.92 2.52 -12.84
N SER A 36 10.64 1.52 -12.32
CA SER A 36 11.87 1.00 -12.93
C SER A 36 11.93 -0.53 -12.91
N PHE A 37 12.82 -1.08 -13.74
CA PHE A 37 13.12 -2.51 -13.71
C PHE A 37 13.66 -2.93 -12.34
N GLU A 38 14.54 -2.12 -11.75
CA GLU A 38 15.18 -2.38 -10.46
C GLU A 38 14.16 -2.43 -9.33
N GLU A 39 13.21 -1.48 -9.30
CA GLU A 39 12.11 -1.50 -8.33
C GLU A 39 11.21 -2.72 -8.51
N CYS A 40 10.96 -3.13 -9.76
CA CYS A 40 10.18 -4.33 -10.07
C CYS A 40 10.88 -5.61 -9.60
N ALA A 41 12.18 -5.73 -9.84
CA ALA A 41 13.00 -6.86 -9.42
C ALA A 41 13.13 -6.93 -7.89
N LEU A 42 13.34 -5.80 -7.22
CA LEU A 42 13.41 -5.70 -5.75
C LEU A 42 12.07 -6.02 -5.09
N ALA A 43 10.96 -5.74 -5.77
CA ALA A 43 9.62 -6.16 -5.33
C ALA A 43 9.40 -7.67 -5.44
N GLY A 44 10.35 -8.43 -6.00
CA GLY A 44 10.29 -9.89 -6.12
C GLY A 44 9.37 -10.37 -7.25
N TYR A 45 9.07 -9.50 -8.22
CA TYR A 45 8.23 -9.85 -9.36
C TYR A 45 9.00 -10.66 -10.41
N PRO A 46 8.27 -11.47 -11.21
CA PRO A 46 8.90 -12.35 -12.19
C PRO A 46 9.70 -11.56 -13.23
N ILE A 47 10.97 -11.93 -13.36
CA ILE A 47 11.88 -11.45 -14.40
C ILE A 47 11.85 -12.46 -15.55
N MET A 48 11.63 -11.95 -16.75
CA MET A 48 11.67 -12.70 -17.99
C MET A 48 13.10 -12.70 -18.51
N GLU A 49 13.65 -13.88 -18.76
CA GLU A 49 14.98 -14.10 -19.34
C GLU A 49 15.02 -13.85 -20.85
N SER A 50 14.44 -12.72 -21.28
CA SER A 50 14.59 -12.18 -22.63
C SER A 50 15.73 -11.16 -22.66
N TYR A 51 16.26 -10.83 -23.83
CA TYR A 51 17.23 -9.74 -23.98
C TYR A 51 16.59 -8.54 -24.72
N PRO A 52 16.54 -7.34 -24.11
CA PRO A 52 16.90 -7.04 -22.71
C PRO A 52 15.91 -7.68 -21.70
N GLU A 53 16.38 -7.88 -20.47
CA GLU A 53 15.57 -8.45 -19.38
C GLU A 53 14.33 -7.61 -19.12
N GLN A 54 13.22 -8.26 -18.78
CA GLN A 54 11.95 -7.58 -18.53
C GLN A 54 11.33 -8.06 -17.21
N CYS A 55 10.83 -7.14 -16.39
CA CYS A 55 10.13 -7.50 -15.15
C CYS A 55 8.63 -7.19 -15.28
N LYS A 56 7.78 -8.15 -14.91
CA LYS A 56 6.32 -8.06 -15.05
C LYS A 56 5.62 -7.93 -13.70
N THR A 57 4.90 -6.85 -13.52
CA THR A 57 4.07 -6.61 -12.32
C THR A 57 2.75 -7.41 -12.38
N PRO A 58 2.11 -7.69 -11.22
CA PRO A 58 0.77 -8.30 -11.17
C PRO A 58 -0.31 -7.50 -11.91
N GLU A 59 -0.11 -6.19 -12.05
CA GLU A 59 -0.98 -5.28 -12.79
C GLU A 59 -0.82 -5.39 -14.32
N GLY A 60 0.18 -6.14 -14.79
CA GLY A 60 0.47 -6.34 -16.21
C GLY A 60 1.41 -5.30 -16.84
N ARG A 61 1.98 -4.38 -16.05
CA ARG A 61 3.04 -3.48 -16.53
C ARG A 61 4.36 -4.23 -16.65
N ASN A 62 5.06 -4.01 -17.76
CA ASN A 62 6.39 -4.56 -18.03
C ASN A 62 7.42 -3.43 -17.97
N PHE A 63 8.50 -3.66 -17.22
CA PHE A 63 9.65 -2.77 -17.14
C PHE A 63 10.83 -3.43 -17.84
N ILE A 64 11.41 -2.77 -18.84
CA ILE A 64 12.55 -3.27 -19.60
C ILE A 64 13.82 -2.71 -18.98
N ARG A 65 14.84 -3.55 -18.77
CA ARG A 65 16.15 -3.09 -18.33
C ARG A 65 16.75 -2.16 -19.38
N THR A 66 17.02 -0.92 -18.99
CA THR A 66 17.78 0.02 -19.83
C THR A 66 19.26 -0.25 -19.61
N ILE A 67 19.96 -0.66 -20.67
CA ILE A 67 21.40 -0.92 -20.70
C ILE A 67 22.16 0.25 -21.32
#